data_AF-A0A2Z5QYW3-F1
#
_entry.id   AF-A0A2Z5QYW3-F1
#
_cell.length_a   1.000
_cell.length_b   1.000
_cell.length_c   1.000
_cell.angle_alpha   90.00
_cell.angle_beta   90.00
_cell.angle_gamma   90.00
#
_symmetry.space_group_name_H-M   'P 1'
#
loop_
_entity.id
_entity.type
_entity.pdbx_description
1 polymer ?
#
loop_
_entity_poly.entity_id
_entity_poly.type
_entity_poly.pdbx_seq_one_letter_code
_entity_poly.pdbx_strand_id
1 'polypeptide(L)'
;MAHILVTGGAGFIGSNFVHHLLERTQHTVTVLDKMTYAANAASLAGLDESRFKLVVGDIADRELTDELVAQADAVIHYAAESHNDNSLANPEPFIHTNLIGTFTLLEAVRKHGTRYHHISTDEVFGDLALDDPAKFTETTPYNPPPRTPPPRQAPICWCAPGCVLSGLRRPSRTARITTDRISTSKNLFPGRLRISSRG
;
A
#
# COMPACT_ATOMS: atom_id res chain seq x y z
N MET A 1 -22.45 -0.42 6.95
CA MET A 1 -21.24 0.22 7.51
C MET A 1 -20.21 -0.89 7.69
N ALA A 2 -18.96 -0.65 7.37
CA ALA A 2 -17.90 -1.66 7.42
C ALA A 2 -16.67 -1.07 8.08
N HIS A 3 -15.89 -1.90 8.77
CA HIS A 3 -14.63 -1.54 9.38
C HIS A 3 -13.47 -1.83 8.44
N ILE A 4 -12.68 -0.81 8.12
CA ILE A 4 -11.59 -0.89 7.15
C ILE A 4 -10.26 -0.71 7.88
N LEU A 5 -9.39 -1.70 7.78
CA LEU A 5 -8.01 -1.59 8.23
C LEU A 5 -7.15 -1.04 7.09
N VAL A 6 -6.50 0.09 7.31
CA VAL A 6 -5.58 0.72 6.35
C VAL A 6 -4.18 0.69 6.93
N THR A 7 -3.27 -0.09 6.33
CA THR A 7 -1.86 -0.07 6.76
C THR A 7 -1.09 0.99 6.00
N GLY A 8 -0.15 1.70 6.61
CA GLY A 8 0.61 2.75 5.93
C GLY A 8 -0.23 4.01 5.67
N GLY A 9 -1.32 4.17 6.44
CA GLY A 9 -2.30 5.23 6.26
C GLY A 9 -1.80 6.61 6.67
N ALA A 10 -0.68 6.73 7.39
CA ALA A 10 -0.08 8.02 7.72
C ALA A 10 0.87 8.53 6.62
N GLY A 11 1.12 7.73 5.57
CA GLY A 11 1.87 8.13 4.39
C GLY A 11 1.07 9.00 3.41
N PHE A 12 1.73 9.46 2.34
CA PHE A 12 1.14 10.39 1.38
C PHE A 12 -0.15 9.86 0.70
N ILE A 13 -0.09 8.69 0.06
CA ILE A 13 -1.25 8.12 -0.64
C ILE A 13 -2.28 7.60 0.37
N GLY A 14 -1.82 6.90 1.41
CA GLY A 14 -2.68 6.30 2.43
C GLY A 14 -3.55 7.33 3.15
N SER A 15 -2.99 8.48 3.54
CA SER A 15 -3.74 9.52 4.24
C SER A 15 -4.84 10.12 3.36
N ASN A 16 -4.54 10.42 2.09
CA ASN A 16 -5.55 10.88 1.13
C ASN A 16 -6.68 9.87 0.95
N PHE A 17 -6.36 8.57 0.89
CA PHE A 17 -7.38 7.52 0.84
C PHE A 17 -8.27 7.52 2.09
N VAL A 18 -7.67 7.64 3.29
CA VAL A 18 -8.41 7.68 4.56
C VAL A 18 -9.37 8.87 4.60
N HIS A 19 -8.90 10.08 4.25
CA HIS A 19 -9.74 11.28 4.14
C HIS A 19 -10.90 11.05 3.17
N HIS A 20 -10.59 10.61 1.96
CA HIS A 20 -11.60 10.37 0.93
C HIS A 20 -12.66 9.35 1.39
N LEU A 21 -12.24 8.26 2.03
CA LEU A 21 -13.13 7.23 2.52
C LEU A 21 -14.08 7.75 3.61
N LEU A 22 -13.55 8.49 4.58
CA LEU A 22 -14.33 9.03 5.72
C LEU A 22 -15.27 10.16 5.30
N GLU A 23 -14.91 10.95 4.29
CA GLU A 23 -15.76 12.00 3.72
C GLU A 23 -16.92 11.44 2.90
N ARG A 24 -16.69 10.36 2.14
CA ARG A 24 -17.64 9.86 1.14
C ARG A 24 -18.54 8.74 1.65
N THR A 25 -18.23 8.18 2.81
CA THR A 25 -18.91 6.97 3.31
C THR A 25 -19.16 7.05 4.82
N GLN A 26 -19.91 6.08 5.32
CA GLN A 26 -20.15 5.87 6.75
C GLN A 26 -19.30 4.71 7.31
N HIS A 27 -18.19 4.37 6.64
CA HIS A 27 -17.25 3.37 7.13
C HIS A 27 -16.45 3.91 8.32
N THR A 28 -15.92 2.99 9.12
CA THR A 28 -14.93 3.30 10.15
C THR A 28 -13.57 2.79 9.71
N VAL A 29 -12.51 3.47 10.14
CA VAL A 29 -11.15 3.22 9.69
C VAL A 29 -10.22 3.06 10.88
N THR A 30 -9.48 1.96 10.90
CA THR A 30 -8.28 1.84 11.73
C THR A 30 -7.07 1.98 10.83
N VAL A 31 -6.18 2.93 11.13
CA VAL A 31 -4.88 3.04 10.47
C VAL A 31 -3.83 2.33 11.32
N LEU A 32 -3.12 1.36 10.72
CA LEU A 32 -1.92 0.77 11.29
C LEU A 32 -0.69 1.36 10.60
N ASP A 33 0.16 2.05 11.34
CA ASP A 33 1.36 2.67 10.79
C ASP A 33 2.52 2.59 11.78
N LYS A 34 3.72 2.30 11.29
CA LYS A 34 4.93 2.25 12.12
C LYS A 34 5.43 3.65 12.51
N MET A 35 4.83 4.70 11.94
CA MET A 35 5.21 6.09 12.14
C MET A 35 6.69 6.35 11.85
N THR A 36 7.18 5.74 10.76
CA THR A 36 8.55 5.92 10.28
C THR A 36 8.67 7.22 9.47
N TYR A 37 9.82 7.42 8.81
CA TYR A 37 10.20 8.65 8.11
C TYR A 37 9.12 9.25 7.19
N ALA A 38 8.36 8.43 6.46
CA ALA A 38 7.36 8.91 5.50
C ALA A 38 5.99 9.21 6.13
N ALA A 39 5.79 8.88 7.40
CA ALA A 39 4.53 9.07 8.10
C ALA A 39 4.44 10.47 8.69
N ASN A 40 3.30 11.13 8.51
CA ASN A 40 3.02 12.40 9.14
C ASN A 40 1.69 12.34 9.89
N ALA A 41 1.75 12.38 11.22
CA ALA A 41 0.55 12.39 12.06
C ALA A 41 -0.37 13.59 11.75
N ALA A 42 0.20 14.73 11.32
CA ALA A 42 -0.59 15.88 10.92
C ALA A 42 -1.42 15.62 9.65
N SER A 43 -1.01 14.66 8.81
CA SER A 43 -1.80 14.25 7.64
C SER A 43 -3.08 13.51 8.02
N LEU A 44 -3.22 13.05 9.28
CA LEU A 44 -4.44 12.44 9.82
C LEU A 44 -5.17 13.35 10.82
N ALA A 45 -4.71 14.59 11.00
CA ALA A 45 -5.34 15.54 11.90
C ALA A 45 -6.72 15.98 11.37
N GLY A 46 -7.65 16.25 12.28
CA GLY A 46 -9.01 16.72 11.95
C GLY A 46 -9.97 15.62 11.49
N LEU A 47 -9.54 14.35 11.48
CA LEU A 47 -10.43 13.22 11.25
C LEU A 47 -11.38 13.01 12.44
N ASP A 48 -12.59 12.55 12.13
CA ASP A 48 -13.62 12.24 13.12
C ASP A 48 -13.21 11.03 13.99
N GLU A 49 -12.80 11.31 15.23
CA GLU A 49 -12.32 10.31 16.21
C GLU A 49 -13.37 9.21 16.54
N SER A 50 -14.66 9.45 16.27
CA SER A 50 -15.69 8.41 16.45
C SER A 50 -15.64 7.33 15.37
N ARG A 51 -15.02 7.64 14.21
CA ARG A 51 -14.93 6.76 13.04
C ARG A 51 -13.50 6.43 12.65
N PHE A 52 -12.51 7.04 13.30
CA PHE A 52 -11.11 6.90 12.99
C PHE A 52 -10.29 6.53 14.22
N LYS A 53 -9.39 5.55 14.06
CA LYS A 53 -8.40 5.17 15.08
C LYS A 53 -7.02 5.03 14.45
N LEU A 54 -6.01 5.64 15.06
CA LEU A 54 -4.60 5.39 14.74
C LEU A 54 -4.04 4.34 15.70
N VAL A 55 -3.40 3.31 15.16
CA VAL A 55 -2.64 2.31 15.89
C VAL A 55 -1.19 2.40 15.40
N VAL A 56 -0.29 2.75 16.31
CA VAL A 56 1.14 2.83 16.02
C VAL A 56 1.75 1.45 16.25
N GLY A 57 2.28 0.83 15.20
CA GLY A 57 2.82 -0.52 15.27
C GLY A 57 3.36 -1.02 13.93
N ASP A 58 4.01 -2.18 13.97
CA ASP A 58 4.59 -2.81 12.78
C ASP A 58 3.61 -3.83 12.17
N ILE A 59 3.52 -3.87 10.84
CA ILE A 59 2.78 -4.91 10.11
C ILE A 59 3.45 -6.29 10.21
N ALA A 60 4.73 -6.35 10.62
CA ALA A 60 5.40 -7.60 10.91
C ALA A 60 5.06 -8.19 12.29
N ASP A 61 4.40 -7.42 13.17
CA ASP A 61 3.90 -7.90 14.46
C ASP A 61 2.67 -8.80 14.25
N ARG A 62 2.86 -10.10 14.45
CA ARG A 62 1.82 -11.11 14.19
C ARG A 62 0.63 -10.99 15.12
N GLU A 63 0.86 -10.67 16.40
CA GLU A 63 -0.21 -10.63 17.39
C GLU A 63 -1.10 -9.40 17.14
N LEU A 64 -0.45 -8.26 16.93
CA LEU A 64 -1.13 -7.01 16.60
C LEU A 64 -1.92 -7.12 15.29
N THR A 65 -1.28 -7.62 14.22
CA THR A 65 -1.97 -7.75 12.92
C THR A 65 -3.10 -8.77 12.95
N ASP A 66 -2.94 -9.89 13.66
CA ASP A 66 -4.02 -10.88 13.83
C ASP A 66 -5.24 -10.25 14.52
N GLU A 67 -5.01 -9.50 15.60
CA GLU A 67 -6.08 -8.81 16.33
C GLU A 67 -6.81 -7.78 15.47
N LEU A 68 -6.08 -6.96 14.72
CA LEU A 68 -6.66 -5.91 13.89
C LEU A 68 -7.40 -6.47 12.67
N VAL A 69 -6.86 -7.50 12.04
CA VAL A 69 -7.49 -8.13 10.87
C VAL A 69 -8.76 -8.89 11.26
N ALA A 70 -8.79 -9.51 12.45
CA ALA A 70 -9.98 -10.21 12.97
C ALA A 70 -11.21 -9.28 13.11
N GLN A 71 -10.97 -7.98 13.34
CA GLN A 71 -12.01 -6.97 13.53
C GLN A 71 -12.40 -6.25 12.24
N ALA A 72 -11.64 -6.43 11.16
CA ALA A 72 -11.82 -5.72 9.91
C ALA A 72 -12.69 -6.50 8.91
N ASP A 73 -13.56 -5.80 8.19
CA ASP A 73 -14.27 -6.35 7.04
C ASP A 73 -13.38 -6.37 5.79
N ALA A 74 -12.46 -5.41 5.68
CA ALA A 74 -11.47 -5.33 4.61
C ALA A 74 -10.16 -4.69 5.08
N VAL A 75 -9.07 -5.12 4.45
CA VAL A 75 -7.71 -4.60 4.66
C VAL A 75 -7.23 -3.95 3.36
N ILE A 76 -6.81 -2.69 3.44
CA ILE A 76 -6.18 -1.95 2.34
C ILE A 76 -4.71 -1.72 2.70
N HIS A 77 -3.80 -2.37 1.98
CA HIS A 77 -2.39 -2.45 2.33
C HIS A 77 -1.53 -1.47 1.53
N TYR A 78 -1.26 -0.28 2.11
CA TYR A 78 -0.29 0.70 1.58
C TYR A 78 1.08 0.65 2.26
N ALA A 79 1.23 -0.04 3.40
CA ALA A 79 2.48 -0.03 4.16
C ALA A 79 3.60 -0.71 3.38
N ALA A 80 4.65 0.04 3.07
CA ALA A 80 5.85 -0.44 2.41
C ALA A 80 7.03 0.46 2.79
N GLU A 81 8.22 -0.13 2.84
CA GLU A 81 9.47 0.62 2.73
C GLU A 81 9.75 0.88 1.24
N SER A 82 10.00 2.14 0.88
CA SER A 82 10.00 2.61 -0.52
C SER A 82 11.18 3.50 -0.90
N HIS A 83 12.08 3.84 0.04
CA HIS A 83 13.27 4.64 -0.26
C HIS A 83 14.42 3.82 -0.87
N ASN A 84 14.55 3.84 -2.19
CA ASN A 84 15.56 3.09 -2.96
C ASN A 84 16.99 3.24 -2.44
N ASP A 85 17.38 4.47 -2.11
CA ASP A 85 18.76 4.77 -1.74
C ASP A 85 19.18 4.05 -0.44
N ASN A 86 18.23 3.82 0.47
CA ASN A 86 18.46 3.04 1.70
C ASN A 86 18.57 1.54 1.40
N SER A 87 17.88 1.04 0.36
CA SER A 87 17.91 -0.39 -0.01
C SER A 87 19.28 -0.85 -0.50
N LEU A 88 20.05 0.05 -1.10
CA LEU A 88 21.40 -0.23 -1.61
C LEU A 88 22.44 -0.33 -0.48
N ALA A 89 22.21 0.39 0.63
CA ALA A 89 23.09 0.38 1.79
C ALA A 89 22.68 -0.67 2.85
N ASN A 90 21.38 -0.85 3.09
CA ASN A 90 20.83 -1.88 3.96
C ASN A 90 19.46 -2.36 3.45
N PRO A 91 19.36 -3.57 2.85
CA PRO A 91 18.09 -4.10 2.35
C PRO A 91 17.19 -4.69 3.46
N GLU A 92 17.67 -4.82 4.70
CA GLU A 92 16.92 -5.47 5.77
C GLU A 92 15.55 -4.83 6.05
N PRO A 93 15.39 -3.49 6.15
CA PRO A 93 14.08 -2.86 6.34
C PRO A 93 13.10 -3.13 5.19
N PHE A 94 13.61 -3.26 3.96
CA PHE A 94 12.82 -3.63 2.79
C PHE A 94 12.28 -5.05 2.92
N ILE A 95 13.14 -6.03 3.22
CA ILE A 95 12.70 -7.42 3.41
C ILE A 95 11.73 -7.52 4.58
N HIS A 96 12.00 -6.83 5.68
CA HIS A 96 11.17 -6.88 6.87
C HIS A 96 9.76 -6.32 6.60
N THR A 97 9.65 -5.09 6.11
CA THR A 97 8.34 -4.47 5.89
C THR A 97 7.63 -5.09 4.69
N ASN A 98 8.30 -5.18 3.54
CA ASN A 98 7.64 -5.51 2.28
C ASN A 98 7.39 -7.02 2.13
N LEU A 99 8.29 -7.88 2.64
CA LEU A 99 8.11 -9.32 2.51
C LEU A 99 7.50 -9.92 3.77
N ILE A 100 8.16 -9.74 4.92
CA ILE A 100 7.71 -10.34 6.18
C ILE A 100 6.39 -9.70 6.63
N GLY A 101 6.26 -8.37 6.56
CA GLY A 101 5.03 -7.66 6.92
C GLY A 101 3.84 -8.05 6.03
N THR A 102 4.02 -8.08 4.71
CA THR A 102 2.96 -8.53 3.80
C THR A 102 2.60 -10.01 4.05
N PHE A 103 3.57 -10.88 4.27
CA PHE A 103 3.30 -12.29 4.61
C PHE A 103 2.49 -12.42 5.90
N THR A 104 2.86 -11.68 6.94
CA THR A 104 2.15 -11.66 8.23
C THR A 104 0.69 -11.23 8.04
N LEU A 105 0.43 -10.17 7.28
CA LEU A 105 -0.93 -9.73 6.96
C LEU A 105 -1.72 -10.77 6.17
N LEU A 106 -1.10 -11.41 5.16
CA LEU A 106 -1.75 -12.45 4.36
C LEU A 106 -2.15 -13.66 5.20
N GLU A 107 -1.31 -14.07 6.16
CA GLU A 107 -1.64 -15.16 7.08
C GLU A 107 -2.83 -14.81 7.98
N ALA A 108 -2.87 -13.59 8.54
CA ALA A 108 -4.01 -13.13 9.33
C ALA A 108 -5.30 -13.06 8.48
N VAL A 109 -5.21 -12.50 7.27
CA VAL A 109 -6.34 -12.42 6.32
C VAL A 109 -6.85 -13.81 5.96
N ARG A 110 -5.95 -14.77 5.68
CA ARG A 110 -6.30 -16.15 5.38
C ARG A 110 -7.03 -16.82 6.54
N LYS A 111 -6.58 -16.58 7.77
CA LYS A 111 -7.17 -17.14 9.00
C LYS A 111 -8.59 -16.62 9.24
N HIS A 112 -8.83 -15.32 9.04
CA HIS A 112 -10.12 -14.68 9.33
C HIS A 112 -11.06 -14.59 8.14
N GLY A 113 -10.57 -14.86 6.92
CA GLY A 113 -11.37 -14.78 5.69
C GLY A 113 -11.70 -13.33 5.28
N THR A 114 -10.89 -12.37 5.71
CA THR A 114 -11.08 -10.94 5.48
C THR A 114 -10.80 -10.57 4.01
N ARG A 115 -11.45 -9.54 3.48
CA ARG A 115 -11.11 -9.04 2.14
C ARG A 115 -9.77 -8.30 2.18
N TYR A 116 -8.91 -8.51 1.18
CA TYR A 116 -7.58 -7.89 1.14
C TYR A 116 -7.32 -7.20 -0.19
N HIS A 117 -6.84 -5.97 -0.11
CA HIS A 117 -6.43 -5.18 -1.26
C HIS A 117 -4.97 -4.78 -1.11
N HIS A 118 -4.13 -5.24 -2.02
CA HIS A 118 -2.70 -4.94 -2.03
C HIS A 118 -2.39 -3.83 -3.02
N ILE A 119 -1.75 -2.77 -2.54
CA ILE A 119 -1.33 -1.66 -3.38
C ILE A 119 0.09 -1.95 -3.87
N SER A 120 0.25 -2.00 -5.19
CA SER A 120 1.54 -2.24 -5.84
C SER A 120 1.94 -1.06 -6.72
N THR A 121 3.09 -1.15 -7.37
CA THR A 121 3.67 -0.13 -8.24
C THR A 121 3.82 -0.65 -9.66
N ASP A 122 3.91 0.25 -10.63
CA ASP A 122 4.21 -0.11 -12.02
C ASP A 122 5.69 -0.44 -12.26
N GLU A 123 6.57 -0.04 -11.35
CA GLU A 123 8.00 -0.36 -11.39
C GLU A 123 8.30 -1.87 -11.40
N VAL A 124 7.34 -2.71 -11.00
CA VAL A 124 7.46 -4.18 -11.07
C VAL A 124 7.64 -4.69 -12.50
N PHE A 125 7.22 -3.91 -13.50
CA PHE A 125 7.32 -4.28 -14.92
C PHE A 125 8.59 -3.75 -15.60
N GLY A 126 9.37 -2.90 -14.94
CA GLY A 126 10.56 -2.28 -15.52
C GLY A 126 10.28 -0.97 -16.22
N ASP A 127 11.26 -0.54 -17.04
CA ASP A 127 11.19 0.73 -17.76
C ASP A 127 10.53 0.56 -19.14
N LEU A 128 9.74 1.56 -19.53
CA LEU A 128 9.35 1.81 -20.92
C LEU A 128 10.11 3.04 -21.41
N ALA A 129 10.57 3.02 -22.66
CA ALA A 129 11.08 4.23 -23.27
C ALA A 129 9.94 5.27 -23.36
N LEU A 130 10.26 6.56 -23.21
CA LEU A 130 9.27 7.65 -23.15
C LEU A 130 8.41 7.74 -24.43
N ASP A 131 8.98 7.28 -25.53
CA ASP A 131 8.48 7.27 -26.89
C ASP A 131 7.99 5.88 -27.35
N ASP A 132 7.97 4.89 -26.45
CA ASP A 132 7.40 3.57 -26.73
C ASP A 132 5.86 3.63 -26.68
N PRO A 133 5.14 3.27 -27.77
CA PRO A 133 3.68 3.17 -27.74
C PRO A 133 3.17 2.01 -26.87
N ALA A 134 4.04 1.08 -26.48
CA ALA A 134 3.69 -0.05 -25.63
C ALA A 134 3.24 0.39 -24.24
N LYS A 135 2.28 -0.34 -23.68
CA LYS A 135 1.81 -0.14 -22.31
C LYS A 135 1.83 -1.49 -21.59
N PHE A 136 2.31 -1.49 -20.35
CA PHE A 136 2.17 -2.65 -19.49
C PHE A 136 0.70 -2.94 -19.20
N THR A 137 0.34 -4.21 -19.28
CA THR A 137 -0.96 -4.77 -18.92
C THR A 137 -0.82 -5.64 -17.69
N GLU A 138 -1.93 -6.07 -17.09
CA GLU A 138 -1.95 -6.99 -15.96
C GLU A 138 -1.33 -8.36 -16.27
N THR A 139 -1.18 -8.68 -17.56
CA THR A 139 -0.55 -9.93 -18.04
C THR A 139 0.91 -9.75 -18.47
N THR A 140 1.44 -8.52 -18.43
CA THR A 140 2.86 -8.28 -18.74
C THR A 140 3.74 -8.99 -17.71
N PRO A 141 4.76 -9.75 -18.14
CA PRO A 141 5.70 -10.36 -17.21
C PRO A 141 6.40 -9.31 -16.35
N TYR A 142 6.61 -9.64 -15.09
CA TYR A 142 7.42 -8.78 -14.23
C TYR A 142 8.87 -8.82 -14.68
N ASN A 143 9.48 -7.64 -14.80
CA ASN A 143 10.85 -7.46 -15.22
C ASN A 143 11.44 -6.24 -14.51
N PRO A 144 11.66 -6.35 -13.18
CA PRO A 144 12.15 -5.23 -12.41
C PRO A 144 13.58 -4.94 -12.91
N PRO A 145 13.94 -3.67 -13.10
CA PRO A 145 15.25 -3.37 -13.65
C PRO A 145 16.32 -3.86 -12.67
N PRO A 146 17.37 -4.58 -13.14
CA PRO A 146 18.47 -4.95 -12.28
C PRO A 146 19.25 -3.68 -11.92
N ARG A 147 19.01 -3.15 -10.71
CA ARG A 147 19.72 -2.01 -10.10
C ARG A 147 19.69 -0.73 -10.95
N THR A 148 18.71 0.15 -10.71
CA THR A 148 18.79 1.54 -11.17
C THR A 148 19.76 2.34 -10.26
N PRO A 149 20.68 3.15 -10.82
CA PRO A 149 21.37 4.19 -10.05
C PRO A 149 20.38 5.35 -9.77
N PRO A 150 20.64 6.22 -8.76
CA PRO A 150 19.71 7.29 -8.40
C PRO A 150 19.55 8.27 -9.58
N PRO A 151 18.35 8.85 -9.86
CA PRO A 151 17.30 9.20 -8.90
C PRO A 151 15.93 8.54 -9.16
N ARG A 152 15.88 7.33 -9.75
CA ARG A 152 14.60 6.64 -10.03
C ARG A 152 14.42 5.45 -9.09
N GLN A 153 13.56 5.69 -8.10
CA GLN A 153 12.72 4.83 -7.25
C GLN A 153 12.95 3.29 -7.28
N ALA A 154 12.86 2.69 -6.08
CA ALA A 154 13.04 1.26 -5.83
C ALA A 154 11.69 0.57 -5.98
N PRO A 155 11.65 -0.63 -6.55
CA PRO A 155 10.40 -1.34 -6.70
C PRO A 155 9.84 -1.70 -5.32
N ILE A 156 8.71 -1.06 -5.00
CA ILE A 156 7.75 -1.49 -3.98
C ILE A 156 7.36 -2.96 -4.27
N CYS A 157 7.26 -3.73 -3.18
CA CYS A 157 7.11 -5.19 -3.10
C CYS A 157 6.52 -5.95 -4.31
N TRP A 158 7.18 -7.08 -4.58
CA TRP A 158 6.73 -8.17 -5.44
C TRP A 158 5.60 -8.98 -4.80
N CYS A 159 4.37 -8.70 -5.19
CA CYS A 159 3.30 -9.69 -5.19
C CYS A 159 2.66 -9.72 -6.57
N ALA A 160 3.09 -10.68 -7.39
CA ALA A 160 2.53 -10.90 -8.72
C ALA A 160 1.01 -11.15 -8.65
N PRO A 161 0.22 -10.60 -9.59
CA PRO A 161 -1.17 -10.97 -9.77
C PRO A 161 -1.19 -12.45 -10.21
N GLY A 162 -1.35 -13.35 -9.25
CA GLY A 162 -1.18 -14.77 -9.50
C GLY A 162 -0.76 -15.63 -8.31
N CYS A 163 -0.55 -15.06 -7.12
CA CYS A 163 -0.44 -15.85 -5.88
C CYS A 163 -1.81 -16.44 -5.49
N VAL A 164 -2.35 -17.28 -6.37
CA VAL A 164 -3.36 -18.27 -6.03
C VAL A 164 -2.62 -19.29 -5.17
N LEU A 165 -2.88 -19.28 -3.87
CA LEU A 165 -2.62 -20.42 -2.97
C LEU A 165 -3.39 -21.64 -3.52
N SER A 166 -2.82 -22.30 -4.53
CA SER A 166 -3.38 -23.44 -5.25
C SER A 166 -3.28 -24.75 -4.46
N GLY A 167 -3.54 -24.68 -3.15
CA GLY A 167 -3.42 -25.81 -2.22
C GLY A 167 -4.63 -26.09 -1.33
N LEU A 168 -5.64 -25.23 -1.25
CA LEU A 168 -6.76 -25.41 -0.30
C LEU A 168 -8.13 -25.29 -0.98
N ARG A 169 -8.56 -26.37 -1.62
CA ARG A 169 -9.96 -26.58 -1.99
C ARG A 169 -10.79 -26.79 -0.72
N ARG A 170 -11.44 -25.73 -0.23
CA ARG A 170 -12.73 -25.84 0.48
C ARG A 170 -13.67 -24.74 -0.03
N PRO A 171 -14.91 -25.09 -0.46
CA PRO A 171 -15.83 -24.12 -1.04
C PRO A 171 -16.64 -23.45 0.07
N SER A 172 -16.13 -22.36 0.63
CA SER A 172 -16.96 -21.29 1.22
C SER A 172 -16.06 -20.14 1.68
N ARG A 173 -16.21 -18.96 1.05
CA ARG A 173 -15.50 -17.69 1.32
C ARG A 173 -14.00 -17.67 0.94
N THR A 174 -13.74 -17.51 -0.34
CA THR A 174 -12.40 -17.17 -0.86
C THR A 174 -12.10 -15.70 -0.53
N ALA A 175 -11.01 -15.43 0.20
CA ALA A 175 -10.47 -14.09 0.32
C ALA A 175 -10.16 -13.57 -1.09
N ARG A 176 -10.85 -12.52 -1.53
CA ARG A 176 -10.62 -11.91 -2.84
C ARG A 176 -9.47 -10.93 -2.69
N ILE A 177 -8.29 -11.31 -3.18
CA ILE A 177 -7.13 -10.43 -3.29
C ILE A 177 -7.32 -9.61 -4.57
N THR A 178 -7.39 -8.28 -4.41
CA THR A 178 -7.42 -7.33 -5.53
C THR A 178 -6.18 -6.47 -5.47
N THR A 179 -5.55 -6.22 -6.62
CA THR A 179 -4.37 -5.37 -6.77
C THR A 179 -4.69 -4.23 -7.73
N ASP A 180 -4.64 -2.98 -7.26
CA ASP A 180 -4.75 -1.80 -8.12
C ASP A 180 -3.38 -1.15 -8.35
N ARG A 181 -3.20 -0.57 -9.55
CA ARG A 181 -1.99 0.14 -9.99
C ARG A 181 -2.12 1.62 -9.69
N ILE A 182 -1.13 2.22 -9.02
CA ILE A 182 -1.04 3.67 -8.86
C ILE A 182 0.11 4.18 -9.72
N SER A 183 -0.20 4.88 -10.81
CA SER A 183 0.80 5.55 -11.66
C SER A 183 1.01 6.98 -11.15
N THR A 184 2.24 7.32 -10.74
CA THR A 184 2.62 8.70 -10.41
C THR A 184 2.95 9.50 -11.68
N SER A 185 1.95 9.64 -12.56
CA SER A 185 2.03 10.59 -13.67
C SER A 185 1.93 12.02 -13.13
N LYS A 186 3.03 12.79 -13.22
CA LYS A 186 3.13 14.21 -12.83
C LYS A 186 2.20 15.17 -13.62
N ASN A 187 1.32 14.70 -14.49
CA ASN A 187 0.57 15.56 -15.42
C ASN A 187 -0.97 15.35 -15.40
N LEU A 188 -1.56 14.99 -14.27
CA LEU A 188 -3.02 14.93 -14.13
C LEU A 188 -3.62 16.08 -13.29
N PHE A 189 -3.33 17.33 -13.65
CA PHE A 189 -4.16 18.47 -13.24
C PHE A 189 -4.18 19.54 -14.35
N PRO A 190 -5.29 19.71 -15.09
CA PRO A 190 -5.50 20.91 -15.89
C PRO A 190 -6.03 22.00 -14.95
N GLY A 191 -5.12 22.70 -14.27
CA GLY A 191 -5.50 23.76 -13.35
C GLY A 191 -4.31 24.65 -13.01
N ARG A 192 -4.23 25.81 -13.65
CA ARG A 192 -3.23 26.85 -13.39
C ARG A 192 -3.17 27.19 -11.89
N LEU A 193 -2.02 26.96 -11.26
CA LEU A 193 -1.62 27.71 -10.08
C LEU A 193 -0.37 28.54 -10.43
N ARG A 194 -0.57 29.82 -10.74
CA ARG A 194 0.51 30.80 -10.80
C ARG A 194 0.88 31.17 -9.36
N ILE A 195 2.07 30.78 -8.93
CA ILE A 195 2.69 31.35 -7.72
C ILE A 195 3.53 32.54 -8.20
N SER A 196 3.10 33.77 -7.88
CA SER A 196 3.94 34.95 -8.06
C SER A 196 4.88 35.08 -6.86
N SER A 197 6.18 34.97 -7.10
CA SER A 197 7.20 35.46 -6.17
C SER A 197 7.24 36.99 -6.23
N ARG A 198 6.99 37.66 -5.11
CA ARG A 198 7.60 38.97 -4.84
C ARG A 198 8.49 38.81 -3.62
N GLY A 199 9.67 39.40 -3.73
CA GLY A 199 10.73 39.40 -2.72
C GLY A 199 10.49 40.39 -1.60
#